data_AF-A0A7U9SL59-F1
#
_entry.id   AF-A0A7U9SL59-F1
#
_cell.length_a   1.000
_cell.length_b   1.000
_cell.length_c   1.000
_cell.angle_alpha   90.00
_cell.angle_beta   90.00
_cell.angle_gamma   90.00
#
_symmetry.space_group_name_H-M   'P 1'
#
loop_
_entity.id
_entity.type
_entity.pdbx_description
1 polymer ?
#
loop_
_entity_poly.entity_id
_entity_poly.type
_entity_poly.pdbx_seq_one_letter_code
_entity_poly.pdbx_strand_id
1 'polypeptide(L)'
;MVRFCPKENSSKLFRTLKHFERIVNTDDKGGAYSKLNYVLHFPKIDGQPFVPGLPRNDNVRKLSTYGARSIVALLEKRMELNEHIKGIDACSSELACRPEVFGQVFRYLSDTIIVCYETRKDVYSISHKTRNLQTTYHAGEDFFDIVDGLRAIDETLLFCGLKRGSRLGHGLALGISPEEYYKFKCYNLVLPKQVMLDDIAWMLCRADEFGCMVESSLKTRLEENYYSLYEEVYGENMGDGYFPSIYDYYQSWKLRGDKPELYRLGMEGFRKKLESTELERFDRYQFNDKISNELRKNAKCRDLYFAYHFNRKVREKGSEITEFKTGQSYGGLVRQIQDHMIRKLVCEGIGIETNPSSNYLIGTIKKYEEHPIIRFNGRKLKEVESNTSLSVSINTDDQGVFDTLLENEYALMALALKKAKDKDSNPVYDLEDIYEWVDYVRRMGIEQVFV
;
A
#
# COMPACT_ATOMS: atom_id res chain seq x y z
N MET A 1 0.46 -21.47 0.47
CA MET A 1 -0.21 -20.50 1.36
C MET A 1 -1.55 -20.16 0.73
N VAL A 2 -2.64 -20.14 1.50
CA VAL A 2 -3.99 -19.85 1.00
C VAL A 2 -4.35 -18.40 1.34
N ARG A 3 -4.72 -17.61 0.34
CA ARG A 3 -5.25 -16.26 0.52
C ARG A 3 -6.77 -16.29 0.35
N PHE A 4 -7.52 -15.72 1.29
CA PHE A 4 -8.98 -15.64 1.16
C PHE A 4 -9.58 -14.50 1.99
N CYS A 5 -10.78 -14.04 1.63
CA CYS A 5 -11.41 -12.94 2.33
C CYS A 5 -11.94 -13.34 3.72
N PRO A 6 -11.74 -12.50 4.76
CA PRO A 6 -12.34 -12.73 6.07
C PRO A 6 -13.87 -12.73 5.95
N LYS A 7 -14.52 -13.45 6.86
CA LYS A 7 -15.99 -13.57 6.88
C LYS A 7 -16.59 -12.60 7.89
N GLU A 8 -17.85 -12.26 7.70
CA GLU A 8 -18.60 -11.32 8.54
C GLU A 8 -18.60 -11.63 10.06
N ASN A 9 -18.37 -12.90 10.44
CA ASN A 9 -18.28 -13.33 11.84
C ASN A 9 -17.34 -14.53 12.01
N SER A 10 -16.85 -14.71 13.25
CA SER A 10 -15.83 -15.70 13.59
C SER A 10 -16.30 -17.14 13.39
N SER A 11 -17.60 -17.42 13.51
CA SER A 11 -18.17 -18.75 13.27
C SER A 11 -18.10 -19.14 11.79
N LYS A 12 -18.45 -18.23 10.88
CA LYS A 12 -18.31 -18.45 9.42
C LYS A 12 -16.83 -18.55 9.01
N LEU A 13 -15.97 -17.71 9.61
CA LEU A 13 -14.53 -17.77 9.38
C LEU A 13 -13.94 -19.12 9.80
N PHE A 14 -14.29 -19.59 11.00
CA PHE A 14 -13.88 -20.91 11.50
C PHE A 14 -14.32 -22.05 10.59
N ARG A 15 -15.58 -22.06 10.15
CA ARG A 15 -16.08 -23.08 9.22
C ARG A 15 -15.30 -23.10 7.90
N THR A 16 -14.94 -21.92 7.38
CA THR A 16 -14.15 -21.79 6.15
C THR A 16 -12.76 -22.40 6.32
N LEU A 17 -12.09 -22.08 7.42
CA LEU A 17 -10.76 -22.62 7.74
C LEU A 17 -10.81 -24.14 7.97
N LYS A 18 -11.82 -24.65 8.68
CA LYS A 18 -12.01 -26.10 8.86
C LYS A 18 -12.35 -26.83 7.56
N HIS A 19 -12.98 -26.16 6.60
CA HIS A 19 -13.18 -26.72 5.27
C HIS A 19 -11.84 -26.91 4.53
N PHE A 20 -10.97 -25.90 4.55
CA PHE A 20 -9.63 -26.02 3.95
C PHE A 20 -8.77 -27.10 4.64
N GLU A 21 -8.81 -27.17 5.97
CA GLU A 21 -8.16 -28.24 6.73
C GLU A 21 -8.62 -29.64 6.29
N ARG A 22 -9.94 -29.83 6.08
CA ARG A 22 -10.48 -31.11 5.61
C ARG A 22 -9.97 -31.48 4.23
N ILE A 23 -9.94 -30.53 3.29
CA ILE A 23 -9.43 -30.75 1.92
C ILE A 23 -7.97 -31.22 1.97
N VAL A 24 -7.13 -30.55 2.77
CA VAL A 24 -5.70 -30.90 2.86
C VAL A 24 -5.49 -32.24 3.58
N ASN A 25 -6.32 -32.57 4.58
CA ASN A 25 -6.21 -33.83 5.32
C ASN A 25 -6.77 -35.04 4.55
N THR A 26 -7.66 -34.84 3.56
CA THR A 26 -8.14 -35.94 2.72
C THR A 26 -7.08 -36.48 1.76
N ASP A 27 -6.04 -35.69 1.47
CA ASP A 27 -5.05 -35.98 0.42
C ASP A 27 -3.67 -36.47 0.93
N ASP A 28 -3.39 -36.52 2.24
CA ASP A 28 -2.02 -36.83 2.71
C ASP A 28 -1.90 -37.60 4.04
N LYS A 29 -0.86 -38.45 4.14
CA LYS A 29 -0.39 -39.17 5.34
C LYS A 29 0.33 -38.22 6.32
N GLY A 30 -0.38 -37.22 6.84
CA GLY A 30 -0.03 -36.51 8.07
C GLY A 30 0.97 -35.34 7.99
N GLY A 31 1.43 -34.93 6.79
CA GLY A 31 2.42 -33.85 6.66
C GLY A 31 1.87 -32.50 6.18
N ALA A 32 0.89 -32.52 5.26
CA ALA A 32 0.44 -31.33 4.54
C ALA A 32 -0.20 -30.23 5.42
N TYR A 33 -0.93 -30.59 6.49
CA TYR A 33 -1.58 -29.62 7.37
C TYR A 33 -0.57 -28.67 8.04
N SER A 34 0.58 -29.20 8.46
CA SER A 34 1.65 -28.40 9.09
C SER A 34 2.22 -27.30 8.18
N LYS A 35 2.06 -27.46 6.85
CA LYS A 35 2.51 -26.50 5.83
C LYS A 35 1.41 -25.53 5.40
N LEU A 36 0.17 -25.72 5.86
CA LEU A 36 -0.97 -24.90 5.48
C LEU A 36 -0.93 -23.57 6.23
N ASN A 37 -0.69 -22.48 5.51
CA ASN A 37 -0.69 -21.13 6.08
C ASN A 37 -1.75 -20.28 5.39
N TYR A 38 -2.43 -19.43 6.16
CA TYR A 38 -3.49 -18.54 5.72
C TYR A 38 -3.06 -17.08 5.80
N VAL A 39 -3.39 -16.33 4.76
CA VAL A 39 -3.37 -14.86 4.76
C VAL A 39 -4.76 -14.34 4.45
N LEU A 40 -5.24 -13.42 5.28
CA LEU A 40 -6.60 -12.91 5.20
C LEU A 40 -6.64 -11.64 4.35
N HIS A 41 -7.37 -11.71 3.25
CA HIS A 41 -7.33 -10.72 2.19
C HIS A 41 -8.52 -9.76 2.27
N PHE A 42 -8.25 -8.47 2.40
CA PHE A 42 -9.22 -7.39 2.32
C PHE A 42 -9.30 -6.90 0.87
N PRO A 43 -10.39 -7.18 0.15
CA PRO A 43 -10.49 -6.80 -1.25
C PRO A 43 -10.72 -5.29 -1.40
N LYS A 44 -9.96 -4.67 -2.30
CA LYS A 44 -10.22 -3.30 -2.78
C LYS A 44 -11.34 -3.37 -3.82
N ILE A 45 -12.48 -2.77 -3.49
CA ILE A 45 -13.67 -2.72 -4.35
C ILE A 45 -14.15 -1.28 -4.46
N ASP A 46 -14.94 -1.02 -5.50
CA ASP A 46 -15.45 0.32 -5.77
C ASP A 46 -16.31 0.85 -4.61
N GLY A 47 -16.19 2.16 -4.40
CA GLY A 47 -17.08 2.89 -3.52
C GLY A 47 -18.50 2.87 -4.07
N GLN A 48 -19.48 2.79 -3.16
CA GLN A 48 -20.88 3.00 -3.54
C GLN A 48 -21.14 4.47 -3.92
N PRO A 49 -22.22 4.75 -4.69
CA PRO A 49 -22.66 6.11 -4.99
C PRO A 49 -22.79 6.98 -3.74
N PHE A 50 -22.78 8.31 -3.92
CA PHE A 50 -22.90 9.25 -2.80
C PHE A 50 -24.19 9.01 -2.01
N VAL A 51 -24.06 8.87 -0.70
CA VAL A 51 -25.17 8.82 0.25
C VAL A 51 -24.93 9.90 1.30
N PRO A 52 -25.89 10.81 1.53
CA PRO A 52 -25.77 11.83 2.56
C PRO A 52 -25.39 11.25 3.92
N GLY A 53 -24.33 11.78 4.52
CA GLY A 53 -23.88 11.37 5.84
C GLY A 53 -22.89 10.21 5.88
N LEU A 54 -22.69 9.49 4.77
CA LEU A 54 -21.71 8.40 4.69
C LEU A 54 -20.38 8.90 4.07
N PRO A 55 -19.23 8.45 4.59
CA PRO A 55 -17.94 8.82 4.00
C PRO A 55 -17.68 8.10 2.68
N ARG A 56 -16.60 8.52 1.99
CA ARG A 56 -16.04 7.78 0.86
C ARG A 56 -15.73 6.32 1.25
N ASN A 57 -16.10 5.39 0.36
CA ASN A 57 -15.91 3.95 0.49
C ASN A 57 -16.45 3.37 1.81
N ASP A 58 -17.55 3.91 2.35
CA ASP A 58 -18.20 3.41 3.58
C ASP A 58 -18.51 1.91 3.54
N ASN A 59 -18.90 1.39 2.36
CA ASN A 59 -19.10 -0.05 2.13
C ASN A 59 -17.83 -0.87 2.45
N VAL A 60 -16.67 -0.39 2.01
CA VAL A 60 -15.38 -1.07 2.22
C VAL A 60 -14.90 -0.89 3.67
N ARG A 61 -15.09 0.30 4.26
CA ARG A 61 -14.78 0.56 5.68
C ARG A 61 -15.57 -0.38 6.60
N LYS A 62 -16.87 -0.56 6.35
CA LYS A 62 -17.74 -1.49 7.09
C LYS A 62 -17.34 -2.94 6.89
N LEU A 63 -17.17 -3.37 5.64
CA LEU A 63 -16.76 -4.75 5.33
C LEU A 63 -15.44 -5.12 6.00
N SER A 64 -14.45 -4.23 5.92
CA SER A 64 -13.13 -4.43 6.53
C SER A 64 -13.21 -4.43 8.06
N THR A 65 -14.07 -3.59 8.65
CA THR A 65 -14.33 -3.58 10.10
C THR A 65 -14.93 -4.90 10.57
N TYR A 66 -15.94 -5.43 9.87
CA TYR A 66 -16.54 -6.73 10.20
C TYR A 66 -15.51 -7.85 10.07
N GLY A 67 -14.71 -7.83 9.00
CA GLY A 67 -13.61 -8.76 8.79
C GLY A 67 -12.61 -8.72 9.96
N ALA A 68 -12.13 -7.53 10.33
CA ALA A 68 -11.17 -7.35 11.42
C ALA A 68 -11.70 -7.87 12.77
N ARG A 69 -12.94 -7.53 13.13
CA ARG A 69 -13.58 -8.00 14.37
C ARG A 69 -13.76 -9.53 14.38
N SER A 70 -14.15 -10.10 13.25
CA SER A 70 -14.27 -11.55 13.05
C SER A 70 -12.95 -12.28 13.25
N ILE A 71 -11.84 -11.72 12.74
CA ILE A 71 -10.49 -12.26 12.91
C ILE A 71 -10.10 -12.25 14.38
N VAL A 72 -10.22 -11.11 15.05
CA VAL A 72 -9.80 -11.01 16.47
C VAL A 72 -10.66 -11.90 17.35
N ALA A 73 -11.98 -11.93 17.16
CA ALA A 73 -12.87 -12.83 17.90
C ALA A 73 -12.58 -14.32 17.65
N LEU A 74 -11.98 -14.70 16.51
CA LEU A 74 -11.50 -16.05 16.28
C LEU A 74 -10.18 -16.30 17.03
N LEU A 75 -9.23 -15.38 16.92
CA LEU A 75 -7.91 -15.49 17.55
C LEU A 75 -8.02 -15.56 19.09
N GLU A 76 -8.94 -14.81 19.69
CA GLU A 76 -9.20 -14.83 21.13
C GLU A 76 -9.69 -16.18 21.67
N LYS A 77 -10.23 -17.06 20.81
CA LYS A 77 -10.60 -18.43 21.21
C LYS A 77 -9.40 -19.33 21.45
N ARG A 78 -8.18 -18.89 21.13
CA ARG A 78 -6.90 -19.62 21.36
C ARG A 78 -7.00 -21.08 20.93
N MET A 79 -7.22 -21.29 19.63
CA MET A 79 -7.29 -22.62 19.03
C MET A 79 -5.99 -22.91 18.29
N GLU A 80 -5.65 -24.18 18.11
CA GLU A 80 -4.49 -24.64 17.30
C GLU A 80 -4.47 -24.00 15.90
N LEU A 81 -5.65 -23.83 15.30
CA LEU A 81 -5.82 -23.19 13.99
C LEU A 81 -5.22 -21.76 13.91
N ASN A 82 -5.10 -21.05 15.04
CA ASN A 82 -4.50 -19.71 15.07
C ASN A 82 -3.05 -19.72 14.59
N GLU A 83 -2.33 -20.84 14.74
CA GLU A 83 -0.94 -20.98 14.29
C GLU A 83 -0.79 -20.83 12.79
N HIS A 84 -1.83 -21.22 12.05
CA HIS A 84 -1.87 -21.17 10.60
C HIS A 84 -2.25 -19.79 10.06
N ILE A 85 -2.81 -18.86 10.85
CA ILE A 85 -3.19 -17.51 10.39
C ILE A 85 -1.98 -16.59 10.46
N LYS A 86 -1.25 -16.44 9.36
CA LYS A 86 0.07 -15.80 9.36
C LYS A 86 0.03 -14.29 9.17
N GLY A 87 -0.93 -13.78 8.40
CA GLY A 87 -0.98 -12.35 8.13
C GLY A 87 -2.25 -11.88 7.45
N ILE A 88 -2.23 -10.61 7.06
CA ILE A 88 -3.29 -9.92 6.33
C ILE A 88 -2.74 -9.28 5.08
N ASP A 89 -3.60 -9.07 4.10
CA ASP A 89 -3.28 -8.42 2.84
C ASP A 89 -4.43 -7.54 2.36
N ALA A 90 -4.14 -6.46 1.63
CA ALA A 90 -5.13 -5.71 0.86
C ALA A 90 -4.67 -5.62 -0.59
N CYS A 91 -5.44 -6.21 -1.50
CA CYS A 91 -5.14 -6.28 -2.94
C CYS A 91 -6.43 -6.24 -3.78
N SER A 92 -6.35 -6.49 -5.09
CA SER A 92 -7.34 -6.11 -6.13
C SER A 92 -7.14 -4.66 -6.61
N SER A 93 -8.15 -4.06 -7.24
CA SER A 93 -8.06 -2.76 -7.91
C SER A 93 -7.60 -1.62 -6.99
N GLU A 94 -6.43 -1.05 -7.27
CA GLU A 94 -5.87 0.06 -6.49
C GLU A 94 -6.55 1.40 -6.80
N LEU A 95 -7.03 1.57 -8.03
CA LEU A 95 -7.80 2.74 -8.45
C LEU A 95 -9.16 2.83 -7.76
N ALA A 96 -9.77 1.68 -7.42
CA ALA A 96 -11.08 1.62 -6.77
C ALA A 96 -11.05 2.09 -5.31
N CYS A 97 -9.95 1.86 -4.59
CA CYS A 97 -9.90 2.04 -3.14
C CYS A 97 -8.51 2.41 -2.61
N ARG A 98 -8.43 3.60 -2.00
CA ARG A 98 -7.20 4.15 -1.41
C ARG A 98 -6.86 3.54 -0.04
N PRO A 99 -5.57 3.49 0.36
CA PRO A 99 -5.14 2.99 1.67
C PRO A 99 -5.80 3.62 2.90
N GLU A 100 -6.23 4.88 2.82
CA GLU A 100 -6.98 5.56 3.90
C GLU A 100 -8.22 4.78 4.40
N VAL A 101 -8.82 3.97 3.53
CA VAL A 101 -10.01 3.17 3.83
C VAL A 101 -9.70 2.04 4.81
N PHE A 102 -8.48 1.50 4.72
CA PHE A 102 -8.02 0.36 5.50
C PHE A 102 -7.17 0.77 6.71
N GLY A 103 -6.84 2.05 6.86
CA GLY A 103 -5.92 2.57 7.88
C GLY A 103 -6.20 2.06 9.30
N GLN A 104 -7.41 2.30 9.82
CA GLN A 104 -7.81 1.84 11.16
C GLN A 104 -7.71 0.31 11.30
N VAL A 105 -8.16 -0.44 10.28
CA VAL A 105 -8.19 -1.91 10.29
C VAL A 105 -6.77 -2.48 10.31
N PHE A 106 -5.86 -1.97 9.49
CA PHE A 106 -4.49 -2.45 9.42
C PHE A 106 -3.73 -2.14 10.70
N ARG A 107 -3.82 -0.91 11.23
CA ARG A 107 -3.19 -0.57 12.52
C ARG A 107 -3.69 -1.49 13.63
N TYR A 108 -5.01 -1.68 13.74
CA TYR A 108 -5.62 -2.56 14.73
C TYR A 108 -5.17 -4.04 14.63
N LEU A 109 -5.15 -4.60 13.42
CA LEU A 109 -4.79 -6.00 13.22
C LEU A 109 -3.28 -6.23 13.36
N SER A 110 -2.44 -5.28 12.90
CA SER A 110 -0.97 -5.38 13.00
C SER A 110 -0.45 -5.36 14.44
N ASP A 111 -1.26 -4.85 15.38
CA ASP A 111 -0.96 -4.84 16.82
C ASP A 111 -1.66 -5.98 17.57
N THR A 112 -2.45 -6.82 16.88
CA THR A 112 -3.10 -7.96 17.52
C THR A 112 -2.10 -9.08 17.78
N ILE A 113 -1.94 -9.41 19.06
CA ILE A 113 -1.09 -10.50 19.52
C ILE A 113 -1.84 -11.82 19.38
N ILE A 114 -1.26 -12.74 18.62
CA ILE A 114 -1.71 -14.11 18.47
C ILE A 114 -1.00 -14.96 19.52
N VAL A 115 -1.80 -15.70 20.30
CA VAL A 115 -1.33 -16.69 21.26
C VAL A 115 -1.41 -18.08 20.61
N CYS A 116 -0.27 -18.75 20.51
CA CYS A 116 -0.09 -20.08 19.93
C CYS A 116 0.31 -21.10 21.02
N TYR A 117 -0.05 -22.37 20.85
CA TYR A 117 0.29 -23.41 21.83
C TYR A 117 1.68 -23.98 21.54
N GLU A 118 2.48 -24.17 22.57
CA GLU A 118 3.75 -24.87 22.42
C GLU A 118 3.81 -26.02 23.41
N THR A 119 3.64 -27.25 22.93
CA THR A 119 3.91 -28.46 23.71
C THR A 119 5.41 -28.73 23.69
N ARG A 120 6.12 -28.36 24.75
CA ARG A 120 7.49 -28.83 24.98
C ARG A 120 7.45 -30.29 25.44
N LYS A 121 8.14 -31.17 24.71
CA LYS A 121 8.14 -32.63 24.96
C LYS A 121 8.73 -33.05 26.30
N ASP A 122 9.48 -32.18 26.99
CA ASP A 122 10.28 -32.56 28.16
C ASP A 122 9.84 -31.93 29.49
N VAL A 123 8.79 -31.12 29.53
CA VAL A 123 8.28 -30.54 30.79
C VAL A 123 6.76 -30.41 30.73
N TYR A 124 6.05 -30.80 31.79
CA TYR A 124 4.60 -30.60 32.00
C TYR A 124 4.19 -29.11 32.12
N SER A 125 4.85 -28.19 31.40
CA SER A 125 4.53 -26.77 31.36
C SER A 125 4.05 -26.39 29.96
N ILE A 126 2.81 -25.91 29.85
CA ILE A 126 2.30 -25.29 28.62
C ILE A 126 2.98 -23.94 28.45
N SER A 127 3.92 -23.81 27.51
CA SER A 127 4.43 -22.51 27.09
C SER A 127 3.54 -21.96 25.96
N HIS A 128 3.35 -20.64 25.96
CA HIS A 128 2.62 -19.95 24.90
C HIS A 128 3.60 -19.13 24.09
N LYS A 129 3.61 -19.31 22.77
CA LYS A 129 4.35 -18.46 21.85
C LYS A 129 3.44 -17.32 21.41
N THR A 130 3.91 -16.09 21.51
CA THR A 130 3.19 -14.92 21.01
C THR A 130 3.82 -14.41 19.72
N ARG A 131 2.99 -14.05 18.74
CA ARG A 131 3.43 -13.36 17.52
C ARG A 131 2.38 -12.35 17.06
N ASN A 132 2.76 -11.45 16.17
CA ASN A 132 1.82 -10.54 15.52
C ASN A 132 1.38 -11.09 14.16
N LEU A 133 0.28 -10.55 13.63
CA LEU A 133 -0.05 -10.70 12.22
C LEU A 133 0.97 -9.95 11.38
N GLN A 134 1.53 -10.63 10.38
CA GLN A 134 2.31 -9.96 9.37
C GLN A 134 1.39 -9.26 8.36
N THR A 135 1.89 -8.22 7.70
CA THR A 135 1.06 -7.37 6.84
C THR A 135 1.69 -7.24 5.45
N THR A 136 0.92 -7.55 4.42
CA THR A 136 1.20 -7.12 3.05
C THR A 136 0.17 -6.06 2.66
N TYR A 137 0.54 -5.10 1.82
CA TYR A 137 -0.42 -4.20 1.19
C TYR A 137 0.02 -3.99 -0.26
N HIS A 138 -0.84 -4.28 -1.23
CA HIS A 138 -0.53 -3.97 -2.63
C HIS A 138 -0.68 -2.46 -2.84
N ALA A 139 0.35 -1.79 -3.34
CA ALA A 139 0.26 -0.38 -3.68
C ALA A 139 1.31 0.00 -4.72
N GLY A 140 0.91 0.90 -5.62
CA GLY A 140 1.76 1.39 -6.70
C GLY A 140 1.91 0.38 -7.83
N GLU A 141 0.96 -0.55 -7.99
CA GLU A 141 0.85 -1.41 -9.16
C GLU A 141 0.03 -0.76 -10.27
N ASP A 142 -1.14 -0.24 -9.90
CA ASP A 142 -2.14 0.34 -10.79
C ASP A 142 -2.42 1.78 -10.35
N PHE A 143 -2.17 2.74 -11.24
CA PHE A 143 -2.16 4.16 -10.92
C PHE A 143 -2.40 5.02 -12.16
N PHE A 144 -2.97 6.21 -11.96
CA PHE A 144 -3.17 7.18 -13.05
C PHE A 144 -1.86 7.87 -13.48
N ASP A 145 -1.00 8.15 -12.50
CA ASP A 145 0.32 8.73 -12.65
C ASP A 145 1.32 8.03 -11.70
N ILE A 146 2.62 8.06 -11.99
CA ILE A 146 3.63 7.59 -11.06
C ILE A 146 3.46 8.29 -9.70
N VAL A 147 3.19 9.60 -9.68
CA VAL A 147 2.98 10.34 -8.43
C VAL A 147 1.79 9.80 -7.64
N ASP A 148 0.69 9.43 -8.31
CA ASP A 148 -0.48 8.80 -7.69
C ASP A 148 -0.11 7.47 -6.99
N GLY A 149 0.66 6.62 -7.68
CA GLY A 149 1.16 5.36 -7.14
C GLY A 149 2.16 5.54 -5.99
N LEU A 150 3.06 6.53 -6.10
CA LEU A 150 4.00 6.89 -5.03
C LEU A 150 3.24 7.42 -3.80
N ARG A 151 2.25 8.27 -3.99
CA ARG A 151 1.38 8.73 -2.90
C ARG A 151 0.65 7.55 -2.27
N ALA A 152 0.10 6.62 -3.07
CA ALA A 152 -0.55 5.42 -2.53
C ALA A 152 0.40 4.60 -1.64
N ILE A 153 1.66 4.44 -2.05
CA ILE A 153 2.68 3.76 -1.24
C ILE A 153 2.94 4.53 0.08
N ASP A 154 3.09 5.85 0.04
CA ASP A 154 3.28 6.66 1.26
C ASP A 154 2.05 6.58 2.20
N GLU A 155 0.83 6.53 1.63
CA GLU A 155 -0.42 6.33 2.37
C GLU A 155 -0.44 4.97 3.10
N THR A 156 0.19 3.91 2.56
CA THR A 156 0.29 2.63 3.30
C THR A 156 1.17 2.75 4.56
N LEU A 157 2.26 3.51 4.49
CA LEU A 157 3.17 3.72 5.63
C LEU A 157 2.52 4.63 6.67
N LEU A 158 1.88 5.71 6.21
CA LEU A 158 1.28 6.71 7.08
C LEU A 158 -0.06 6.24 7.65
N PHE A 159 -0.99 5.80 6.81
CA PHE A 159 -2.35 5.46 7.22
C PHE A 159 -2.48 4.00 7.65
N CYS A 160 -1.98 3.03 6.88
CA CYS A 160 -2.07 1.62 7.26
C CYS A 160 -1.06 1.22 8.34
N GLY A 161 -0.07 2.07 8.61
CA GLY A 161 0.92 1.82 9.67
C GLY A 161 1.82 0.64 9.36
N LEU A 162 2.14 0.41 8.08
CA LEU A 162 3.16 -0.57 7.71
C LEU A 162 4.48 -0.23 8.44
N LYS A 163 5.16 -1.29 8.90
CA LYS A 163 6.32 -1.23 9.78
C LYS A 163 7.37 -2.25 9.32
N ARG A 164 8.53 -2.27 9.95
CA ARG A 164 9.58 -3.26 9.65
C ARG A 164 9.01 -4.68 9.58
N GLY A 165 9.29 -5.39 8.49
CA GLY A 165 8.75 -6.73 8.21
C GLY A 165 7.42 -6.74 7.44
N SER A 166 6.74 -5.60 7.31
CA SER A 166 5.65 -5.43 6.35
C SER A 166 6.16 -5.51 4.91
N ARG A 167 5.27 -5.87 3.99
CA ARG A 167 5.58 -5.99 2.56
C ARG A 167 4.65 -5.13 1.71
N LEU A 168 5.19 -4.56 0.65
CA LEU A 168 4.43 -3.94 -0.44
C LEU A 168 4.29 -4.94 -1.58
N GLY A 169 3.06 -5.14 -2.05
CA GLY A 169 2.82 -5.86 -3.30
C GLY A 169 3.18 -5.00 -4.50
N HIS A 170 4.00 -5.54 -5.40
CA HIS A 170 4.40 -5.01 -6.71
C HIS A 170 5.27 -3.73 -6.65
N GLY A 171 4.72 -2.62 -6.15
CA GLY A 171 5.45 -1.36 -5.97
C GLY A 171 5.98 -0.73 -7.28
N LEU A 172 5.40 -1.04 -8.43
CA LEU A 172 5.89 -0.64 -9.76
C LEU A 172 6.18 0.86 -9.87
N ALA A 173 5.32 1.72 -9.31
CA ALA A 173 5.46 3.17 -9.30
C ALA A 173 6.82 3.65 -8.73
N LEU A 174 7.45 2.90 -7.82
CA LEU A 174 8.77 3.23 -7.26
C LEU A 174 9.91 3.02 -8.25
N GLY A 175 9.76 2.07 -9.18
CA GLY A 175 10.88 1.54 -9.94
C GLY A 175 10.80 1.74 -11.45
N ILE A 176 9.61 2.00 -12.02
CA ILE A 176 9.52 2.31 -13.44
C ILE A 176 10.24 3.63 -13.77
N SER A 177 10.76 3.73 -14.99
CA SER A 177 11.47 4.93 -15.45
C SER A 177 10.48 6.08 -15.71
N PRO A 178 10.56 7.21 -14.99
CA PRO A 178 9.66 8.35 -15.23
C PRO A 178 9.80 8.91 -16.64
N GLU A 179 11.02 8.98 -17.18
CA GLU A 179 11.29 9.49 -18.52
C GLU A 179 10.54 8.66 -19.59
N GLU A 180 10.71 7.34 -19.57
CA GLU A 180 10.05 6.45 -20.53
C GLU A 180 8.54 6.42 -20.32
N TYR A 181 8.07 6.45 -19.07
CA TYR A 181 6.64 6.49 -18.75
C TYR A 181 5.95 7.74 -19.32
N TYR A 182 6.48 8.93 -19.03
CA TYR A 182 5.86 10.18 -19.50
C TYR A 182 6.00 10.34 -21.01
N LYS A 183 7.12 9.91 -21.60
CA LYS A 183 7.28 9.89 -23.06
C LYS A 183 6.27 8.96 -23.73
N PHE A 184 6.05 7.77 -23.17
CA PHE A 184 5.03 6.83 -23.64
C PHE A 184 3.61 7.42 -23.57
N LYS A 185 3.32 8.21 -22.54
CA LYS A 185 2.06 8.96 -22.37
C LYS A 185 2.01 10.28 -23.16
N CYS A 186 2.97 10.54 -24.05
CA CYS A 186 3.09 11.81 -24.80
C CYS A 186 3.08 13.07 -23.90
N TYR A 187 3.61 12.94 -22.68
CA TYR A 187 3.63 13.97 -21.63
C TYR A 187 2.25 14.50 -21.27
N ASN A 188 1.22 13.67 -21.42
CA ASN A 188 -0.16 14.04 -21.17
C ASN A 188 -0.82 13.06 -20.21
N LEU A 189 -1.28 13.56 -19.07
CA LEU A 189 -1.97 12.79 -18.05
C LEU A 189 -3.47 13.07 -18.12
N VAL A 190 -4.27 12.01 -17.99
CA VAL A 190 -5.73 12.07 -17.97
C VAL A 190 -6.20 11.32 -16.72
N LEU A 191 -6.73 12.05 -15.74
CA LEU A 191 -7.02 11.53 -14.41
C LEU A 191 -8.10 12.36 -13.70
N PRO A 192 -8.73 11.85 -12.62
CA PRO A 192 -9.71 12.62 -11.87
C PRO A 192 -9.10 13.88 -11.23
N LYS A 193 -9.85 14.98 -11.22
CA LYS A 193 -9.43 16.26 -10.62
C LYS A 193 -8.96 16.12 -9.18
N GLN A 194 -9.66 15.31 -8.38
CA GLN A 194 -9.30 15.05 -6.99
C GLN A 194 -7.95 14.33 -6.86
N VAL A 195 -7.62 13.40 -7.78
CA VAL A 195 -6.33 12.70 -7.79
C VAL A 195 -5.22 13.68 -8.15
N MET A 196 -5.39 14.47 -9.21
CA MET A 196 -4.40 15.48 -9.61
C MET A 196 -4.15 16.52 -8.50
N LEU A 197 -5.21 16.99 -7.84
CA LEU A 197 -5.11 17.93 -6.73
C LEU A 197 -4.32 17.35 -5.55
N ASP A 198 -4.63 16.10 -5.18
CA ASP A 198 -3.92 15.37 -4.12
C ASP A 198 -2.44 15.14 -4.48
N ASP A 199 -2.17 14.76 -5.73
CA ASP A 199 -0.83 14.46 -6.25
C ASP A 199 0.06 15.70 -6.27
N ILE A 200 -0.45 16.85 -6.74
CA ILE A 200 0.32 18.10 -6.73
C ILE A 200 0.69 18.50 -5.30
N ALA A 201 -0.30 18.51 -4.41
CA ALA A 201 -0.09 18.95 -3.04
C ALA A 201 0.89 18.03 -2.30
N TRP A 202 0.74 16.72 -2.48
CA TRP A 202 1.67 15.73 -1.95
C TRP A 202 3.05 15.87 -2.56
N MET A 203 3.18 15.94 -3.89
CA MET A 203 4.47 15.98 -4.59
C MET A 203 5.28 17.21 -4.20
N LEU A 204 4.67 18.41 -4.16
CA LEU A 204 5.38 19.64 -3.80
C LEU A 204 5.84 19.63 -2.33
N CYS A 205 4.99 19.17 -1.40
CA CYS A 205 5.37 19.09 0.01
C CYS A 205 6.43 18.00 0.25
N ARG A 206 6.32 16.84 -0.40
CA ARG A 206 7.31 15.77 -0.27
C ARG A 206 8.64 16.14 -0.93
N ALA A 207 8.60 16.84 -2.06
CA ALA A 207 9.81 17.37 -2.69
C ALA A 207 10.56 18.33 -1.76
N ASP A 208 9.84 19.21 -1.07
CA ASP A 208 10.41 20.12 -0.07
C ASP A 208 10.96 19.35 1.14
N GLU A 209 10.18 18.42 1.72
CA GLU A 209 10.60 17.56 2.85
C GLU A 209 11.86 16.73 2.52
N PHE A 210 12.04 16.34 1.25
CA PHE A 210 13.20 15.59 0.77
C PHE A 210 14.35 16.47 0.29
N GLY A 211 14.18 17.78 0.18
CA GLY A 211 15.19 18.67 -0.40
C GLY A 211 15.43 18.43 -1.89
N CYS A 212 14.40 17.97 -2.63
CA CYS A 212 14.46 17.79 -4.08
C CYS A 212 14.61 19.12 -4.81
N MET A 213 15.37 19.11 -5.90
CA MET A 213 15.49 20.26 -6.79
C MET A 213 14.28 20.33 -7.72
N VAL A 214 13.46 21.36 -7.55
CA VAL A 214 12.30 21.65 -8.40
C VAL A 214 12.61 22.85 -9.29
N GLU A 215 12.51 22.67 -10.61
CA GLU A 215 12.63 23.77 -11.56
C GLU A 215 11.56 24.83 -11.28
N SER A 216 11.93 26.12 -11.25
CA SER A 216 11.02 27.21 -10.91
C SER A 216 9.78 27.27 -11.80
N SER A 217 9.94 27.07 -13.12
CA SER A 217 8.82 27.09 -14.07
C SER A 217 7.83 25.95 -13.80
N LEU A 218 8.35 24.76 -13.49
CA LEU A 218 7.56 23.59 -13.13
C LEU A 218 6.80 23.84 -11.82
N LYS A 219 7.50 24.37 -10.81
CA LYS A 219 6.90 24.70 -9.51
C LYS A 219 5.73 25.66 -9.68
N THR A 220 5.92 26.78 -10.38
CA THR A 220 4.86 27.77 -10.64
C THR A 220 3.67 27.13 -11.35
N ARG A 221 3.89 26.33 -12.39
CA ARG A 221 2.79 25.67 -13.12
C ARG A 221 2.02 24.68 -12.25
N LEU A 222 2.70 23.94 -11.37
CA LEU A 222 2.06 23.04 -10.42
C LEU A 222 1.24 23.81 -9.38
N GLU A 223 1.78 24.91 -8.84
CA GLU A 223 1.08 25.77 -7.89
C GLU A 223 -0.19 26.39 -8.51
N GLU A 224 -0.08 26.94 -9.73
CA GLU A 224 -1.23 27.46 -10.48
C GLU A 224 -2.28 26.38 -10.73
N ASN A 225 -1.86 25.17 -11.12
CA ASN A 225 -2.77 24.06 -11.36
C ASN A 225 -3.46 23.59 -10.07
N TYR A 226 -2.74 23.56 -8.94
CA TYR A 226 -3.33 23.29 -7.64
C TYR A 226 -4.44 24.29 -7.32
N TYR A 227 -4.19 25.61 -7.43
CA TYR A 227 -5.20 26.62 -7.08
C TYR A 227 -6.40 26.60 -8.03
N SER A 228 -6.18 26.36 -9.33
CA SER A 228 -7.28 26.17 -10.30
C SER A 228 -8.15 24.96 -9.95
N LEU A 229 -7.53 23.79 -9.72
CA LEU A 229 -8.26 22.58 -9.36
C LEU A 229 -8.95 22.69 -8.00
N TYR A 230 -8.31 23.36 -7.05
CA TYR A 230 -8.91 23.64 -5.75
C TYR A 230 -10.19 24.46 -5.91
N GLU A 231 -10.15 25.53 -6.69
CA GLU A 231 -11.33 26.37 -6.95
C GLU A 231 -12.45 25.56 -7.62
N GLU A 232 -12.12 24.75 -8.63
CA GLU A 232 -13.10 23.92 -9.33
C GLU A 232 -13.75 22.84 -8.44
N VAL A 233 -12.99 22.25 -7.52
CA VAL A 233 -13.47 21.15 -6.68
C VAL A 233 -14.10 21.65 -5.38
N TYR A 234 -13.48 22.63 -4.73
CA TYR A 234 -13.83 23.11 -3.39
C TYR A 234 -14.39 24.54 -3.35
N GLY A 235 -14.09 25.42 -4.30
CA GLY A 235 -14.33 26.88 -4.26
C GLY A 235 -15.70 27.28 -3.69
N GLU A 236 -16.76 27.15 -4.49
CA GLU A 236 -18.14 27.48 -4.06
C GLU A 236 -18.65 26.62 -2.88
N ASN A 237 -17.96 25.53 -2.55
CA ASN A 237 -18.39 24.54 -1.54
C ASN A 237 -17.83 24.81 -0.14
N MET A 238 -16.81 25.66 -0.03
CA MET A 238 -16.11 25.98 1.23
C MET A 238 -16.40 27.40 1.75
N GLY A 239 -17.19 28.19 1.01
CA GLY A 239 -17.59 29.56 1.35
C GLY A 239 -16.60 30.63 0.88
N ASP A 240 -17.09 31.87 0.76
CA ASP A 240 -16.31 33.00 0.25
C ASP A 240 -15.04 33.25 1.09
N GLY A 241 -13.88 33.36 0.41
CA GLY A 241 -12.60 33.70 1.05
C GLY A 241 -11.82 32.50 1.62
N TYR A 242 -12.31 31.27 1.47
CA TYR A 242 -11.61 30.08 1.94
C TYR A 242 -10.58 29.56 0.91
N PHE A 243 -9.34 30.04 1.01
CA PHE A 243 -8.22 29.66 0.15
C PHE A 243 -7.10 28.99 0.96
N PRO A 244 -7.11 27.66 1.11
CA PRO A 244 -6.04 26.94 1.78
C PRO A 244 -4.79 26.94 0.90
N SER A 245 -3.64 27.20 1.53
CA SER A 245 -2.36 26.98 0.87
C SER A 245 -2.18 25.49 0.52
N ILE A 246 -1.26 25.20 -0.39
CA ILE A 246 -0.85 23.81 -0.72
C ILE A 246 -0.48 23.05 0.56
N TYR A 247 0.21 23.72 1.49
CA TYR A 247 0.59 23.14 2.77
C TYR A 247 -0.63 22.87 3.66
N ASP A 248 -1.59 23.80 3.79
CA ASP A 248 -2.83 23.56 4.56
C ASP A 248 -3.59 22.33 4.03
N TYR A 249 -3.67 22.19 2.71
CA TYR A 249 -4.32 21.06 2.06
C TYR A 249 -3.60 19.74 2.31
N TYR A 250 -2.28 19.73 2.11
CA TYR A 250 -1.43 18.59 2.40
C TYR A 250 -1.53 18.15 3.87
N GLN A 251 -1.60 19.11 4.80
CA GLN A 251 -1.83 18.83 6.22
C GLN A 251 -3.24 18.25 6.46
N SER A 252 -4.28 18.69 5.73
CA SER A 252 -5.58 18.03 5.79
C SER A 252 -5.54 16.59 5.25
N TRP A 253 -4.77 16.34 4.19
CA TRP A 253 -4.61 15.00 3.61
C TRP A 253 -4.01 14.03 4.64
N LYS A 254 -3.10 14.47 5.51
CA LYS A 254 -2.56 13.64 6.60
C LYS A 254 -3.64 13.13 7.57
N LEU A 255 -4.79 13.81 7.69
CA LEU A 255 -5.93 13.37 8.50
C LEU A 255 -6.68 12.19 7.90
N ARG A 256 -6.44 11.82 6.63
CA ARG A 256 -7.23 10.79 5.93
C ARG A 256 -7.10 9.38 6.49
N GLY A 257 -6.08 9.11 7.29
CA GLY A 257 -5.94 7.89 8.07
C GLY A 257 -6.83 7.80 9.33
N ASP A 258 -7.54 8.86 9.70
CA ASP A 258 -8.51 8.89 10.79
C ASP A 258 -9.87 8.31 10.35
N LYS A 259 -10.73 8.02 11.33
CA LYS A 259 -12.11 7.61 11.12
C LYS A 259 -12.98 8.82 10.75
N PRO A 260 -13.56 8.87 9.51
CA PRO A 260 -14.26 10.05 9.02
C PRO A 260 -15.44 10.49 9.89
N GLU A 261 -16.17 9.54 10.49
CA GLU A 261 -17.39 9.82 11.25
C GLU A 261 -17.14 10.69 12.49
N LEU A 262 -15.90 10.68 13.02
CA LEU A 262 -15.54 11.54 14.15
C LEU A 262 -15.64 13.02 13.78
N TYR A 263 -15.38 13.37 12.53
CA TYR A 263 -15.38 14.74 12.04
C TYR A 263 -16.80 15.28 11.77
N ARG A 264 -17.83 14.44 11.94
CA ARG A 264 -19.23 14.86 11.96
C ARG A 264 -19.71 15.28 13.34
N LEU A 265 -18.92 15.01 14.39
CA LEU A 265 -19.26 15.40 15.74
C LEU A 265 -19.14 16.92 15.89
N GLY A 266 -19.99 17.51 16.74
CA GLY A 266 -19.76 18.86 17.21
C GLY A 266 -18.43 18.97 17.98
N MET A 267 -17.88 20.18 18.07
CA MET A 267 -16.55 20.42 18.65
C MET A 267 -16.37 19.85 20.06
N GLU A 268 -17.40 19.88 20.90
CA GLU A 268 -17.37 19.29 22.23
C GLU A 268 -17.21 17.77 22.17
N GLY A 269 -18.04 17.09 21.36
CA GLY A 269 -17.96 15.64 21.17
C GLY A 269 -16.63 15.20 20.55
N PHE A 270 -16.10 15.98 19.61
CA PHE A 270 -14.80 15.72 19.00
C PHE A 270 -13.66 15.83 20.02
N ARG A 271 -13.61 16.90 20.84
CA ARG A 271 -12.59 17.05 21.89
C ARG A 271 -12.66 15.93 22.92
N LYS A 272 -13.86 15.54 23.33
CA LYS A 272 -14.04 14.39 24.23
C LYS A 272 -13.45 13.10 23.63
N LYS A 273 -13.60 12.88 22.32
CA LYS A 273 -12.98 11.73 21.64
C LYS A 273 -11.45 11.81 21.58
N LEU A 274 -10.86 13.01 21.50
CA LEU A 274 -9.40 13.18 21.52
C LEU A 274 -8.78 12.94 22.89
N GLU A 275 -9.51 13.27 23.96
CA GLU A 275 -9.00 13.24 25.34
C GLU A 275 -9.32 11.94 26.07
N SER A 276 -10.33 11.19 25.62
CA SER A 276 -10.73 9.93 26.23
C SER A 276 -10.08 8.71 25.58
N THR A 277 -9.86 7.67 26.38
CA THR A 277 -9.47 6.35 25.87
C THR A 277 -10.72 5.51 25.64
N GLU A 278 -10.89 5.02 24.42
CA GLU A 278 -12.02 4.14 24.06
C GLU A 278 -11.93 2.79 24.80
N LEU A 279 -13.08 2.32 25.30
CA LEU A 279 -13.18 1.02 25.97
C LEU A 279 -12.88 -0.11 24.97
N GLU A 280 -13.60 -0.09 23.84
CA GLU A 280 -13.42 -1.02 22.73
C GLU A 280 -12.04 -0.85 22.11
N ARG A 281 -11.25 -1.93 22.09
CA ARG A 281 -9.87 -1.90 21.59
C ARG A 281 -9.80 -1.40 20.14
N PHE A 282 -10.74 -1.81 19.29
CA PHE A 282 -10.82 -1.37 17.89
C PHE A 282 -10.98 0.14 17.76
N ASP A 283 -11.75 0.76 18.66
CA ASP A 283 -12.04 2.18 18.59
C ASP A 283 -10.87 3.06 19.06
N ARG A 284 -9.88 2.49 19.76
CA ARG A 284 -8.61 3.17 20.07
C ARG A 284 -7.78 3.51 18.82
N TYR A 285 -8.06 2.86 17.69
CA TYR A 285 -7.39 3.07 16.41
C TYR A 285 -8.15 4.04 15.48
N GLN A 286 -9.24 4.65 15.94
CA GLN A 286 -10.03 5.61 15.14
C GLN A 286 -9.21 6.84 14.75
N PHE A 287 -8.24 7.25 15.57
CA PHE A 287 -7.26 8.26 15.22
C PHE A 287 -5.94 7.58 14.84
N ASN A 288 -5.26 8.13 13.84
CA ASN A 288 -3.89 7.74 13.49
C ASN A 288 -2.90 8.35 14.50
N ASP A 289 -2.21 7.51 15.26
CA ASP A 289 -1.27 7.91 16.31
C ASP A 289 -0.05 8.67 15.77
N LYS A 290 0.31 8.49 14.50
CA LYS A 290 1.37 9.27 13.83
C LYS A 290 1.00 10.74 13.59
N ILE A 291 -0.27 11.11 13.76
CA ILE A 291 -0.77 12.46 13.49
C ILE A 291 -1.09 13.19 14.79
N SER A 292 -0.66 14.43 14.92
CA SER A 292 -0.84 15.21 16.15
C SER A 292 -2.28 15.70 16.33
N ASN A 293 -2.70 15.81 17.59
CA ASN A 293 -4.00 16.39 17.92
C ASN A 293 -4.08 17.89 17.59
N GLU A 294 -2.95 18.60 17.55
CA GLU A 294 -2.92 20.02 17.12
C GLU A 294 -3.34 20.17 15.66
N LEU A 295 -2.92 19.24 14.78
CA LEU A 295 -3.39 19.23 13.39
C LEU A 295 -4.90 18.96 13.31
N ARG A 296 -5.42 18.04 14.12
CA ARG A 296 -6.88 17.75 14.19
C ARG A 296 -7.72 18.92 14.69
N LYS A 297 -7.14 19.77 15.54
CA LYS A 297 -7.79 20.98 16.06
C LYS A 297 -7.80 22.13 15.03
N ASN A 298 -6.92 22.10 14.04
CA ASN A 298 -6.89 23.10 12.97
C ASN A 298 -8.20 23.07 12.18
N ALA A 299 -8.95 24.18 12.24
CA ALA A 299 -10.26 24.29 11.58
C ALA A 299 -10.16 24.08 10.07
N LYS A 300 -9.15 24.66 9.40
CA LYS A 300 -8.99 24.53 7.96
C LYS A 300 -8.80 23.07 7.53
N CYS A 301 -7.88 22.38 8.19
CA CYS A 301 -7.62 20.96 7.89
C CYS A 301 -8.86 20.10 8.16
N ARG A 302 -9.58 20.39 9.24
CA ARG A 302 -10.82 19.69 9.60
C ARG A 302 -11.92 19.89 8.56
N ASP A 303 -12.11 21.12 8.10
CA ASP A 303 -13.17 21.47 7.14
C ASP A 303 -12.88 20.86 5.76
N LEU A 304 -11.61 20.89 5.32
CA LEU A 304 -11.19 20.20 4.08
C LEU A 304 -11.42 18.70 4.15
N TYR A 305 -11.01 18.08 5.27
CA TYR A 305 -11.21 16.65 5.48
C TYR A 305 -12.69 16.27 5.52
N PHE A 306 -13.52 17.08 6.17
CA PHE A 306 -14.97 16.91 6.18
C PHE A 306 -15.55 17.02 4.77
N ALA A 307 -15.19 18.06 4.03
CA ALA A 307 -15.68 18.28 2.67
C ALA A 307 -15.28 17.14 1.73
N TYR A 308 -14.04 16.66 1.82
CA TYR A 308 -13.53 15.53 1.05
C TYR A 308 -14.42 14.28 1.19
N HIS A 309 -14.87 13.96 2.41
CA HIS A 309 -15.69 12.78 2.66
C HIS A 309 -17.18 12.99 2.44
N PHE A 310 -17.73 14.14 2.87
CA PHE A 310 -19.16 14.31 3.08
C PHE A 310 -19.83 15.34 2.16
N ASN A 311 -19.08 16.20 1.48
CA ASN A 311 -19.66 17.16 0.55
C ASN A 311 -19.90 16.50 -0.82
N ARG A 312 -21.17 16.47 -1.25
CA ARG A 312 -21.60 15.86 -2.52
C ARG A 312 -20.92 16.50 -3.72
N LYS A 313 -20.96 17.84 -3.81
CA LYS A 313 -20.42 18.59 -4.95
C LYS A 313 -18.91 18.43 -5.05
N VAL A 314 -18.19 18.47 -3.92
CA VAL A 314 -16.74 18.18 -3.88
C VAL A 314 -16.42 16.79 -4.42
N ARG A 315 -17.23 15.78 -4.06
CA ARG A 315 -17.05 14.42 -4.58
C ARG A 315 -17.35 14.32 -6.08
N GLU A 316 -18.43 14.93 -6.53
CA GLU A 316 -18.83 14.93 -7.95
C GLU A 316 -17.80 15.67 -8.82
N LYS A 317 -17.44 16.89 -8.44
CA LYS A 317 -16.41 17.70 -9.12
C LYS A 317 -15.04 17.03 -9.10
N GLY A 318 -14.66 16.46 -7.95
CA GLY A 318 -13.42 15.73 -7.80
C GLY A 318 -13.30 14.48 -8.69
N SER A 319 -14.42 13.86 -9.07
CA SER A 319 -14.46 12.70 -9.97
C SER A 319 -14.47 13.08 -11.45
N GLU A 320 -14.67 14.35 -11.80
CA GLU A 320 -14.52 14.81 -13.18
C GLU A 320 -13.09 14.60 -13.65
N ILE A 321 -12.92 14.21 -14.90
CA ILE A 321 -11.60 13.99 -15.50
C ILE A 321 -10.99 15.34 -15.92
N THR A 322 -9.69 15.48 -15.70
CA THR A 322 -8.88 16.60 -16.18
C THR A 322 -7.68 16.11 -16.98
N GLU A 323 -7.10 17.01 -17.77
CA GLU A 323 -5.90 16.78 -18.56
C GLU A 323 -4.76 17.64 -18.01
N PHE A 324 -3.57 17.06 -17.85
CA PHE A 324 -2.38 17.78 -17.40
C PHE A 324 -1.16 17.46 -18.24
N LYS A 325 -0.48 18.51 -18.71
CA LYS A 325 0.75 18.41 -19.51
C LYS A 325 1.98 18.45 -18.60
N THR A 326 2.65 17.31 -18.46
CA THR A 326 3.78 17.13 -17.54
C THR A 326 5.06 17.80 -18.04
N GLY A 327 5.39 17.66 -19.32
CA GLY A 327 6.69 18.08 -19.84
C GLY A 327 7.87 17.29 -19.24
N GLN A 328 9.10 17.62 -19.67
CA GLN A 328 10.29 16.82 -19.34
C GLN A 328 10.75 16.98 -17.88
N SER A 329 10.72 18.19 -17.32
CA SER A 329 11.22 18.43 -15.96
C SER A 329 10.39 17.75 -14.86
N TYR A 330 9.12 17.43 -15.14
CA TYR A 330 8.26 16.66 -14.24
C TYR A 330 8.85 15.26 -13.97
N GLY A 331 9.31 14.56 -15.02
CA GLY A 331 9.94 13.24 -14.87
C GLY A 331 11.21 13.27 -14.00
N GLY A 332 12.00 14.35 -14.09
CA GLY A 332 13.18 14.56 -13.25
C GLY A 332 12.84 14.74 -11.78
N LEU A 333 11.77 15.48 -11.46
CA LEU A 333 11.28 15.61 -10.08
C LEU A 333 10.77 14.25 -9.54
N VAL A 334 9.98 13.54 -10.35
CA VAL A 334 9.44 12.22 -9.98
C VAL A 334 10.57 11.22 -9.68
N ARG A 335 11.64 11.22 -10.47
CA ARG A 335 12.83 10.37 -10.22
C ARG A 335 13.46 10.68 -8.86
N GLN A 336 13.67 11.95 -8.53
CA GLN A 336 14.23 12.36 -7.24
C GLN A 336 13.36 11.89 -6.07
N ILE A 337 12.03 11.98 -6.20
CA ILE A 337 11.09 11.50 -5.17
C ILE A 337 11.15 9.98 -5.05
N GLN A 338 11.19 9.22 -6.16
CA GLN A 338 11.37 7.77 -6.14
C GLN A 338 12.62 7.37 -5.36
N ASP A 339 13.76 8.02 -5.61
CA ASP A 339 15.04 7.70 -4.95
C ASP A 339 14.96 7.93 -3.44
N HIS A 340 14.33 9.02 -2.99
CA HIS A 340 14.11 9.27 -1.56
C HIS A 340 13.15 8.28 -0.93
N MET A 341 12.07 7.91 -1.62
CA MET A 341 11.12 6.91 -1.13
C MET A 341 11.76 5.53 -1.01
N ILE A 342 12.62 5.11 -1.95
CA ILE A 342 13.39 3.86 -1.84
C ILE A 342 14.24 3.88 -0.58
N ARG A 343 15.00 4.96 -0.33
CA ARG A 343 15.81 5.10 0.89
C ARG A 343 14.94 5.03 2.16
N LYS A 344 13.79 5.70 2.17
CA LYS A 344 12.82 5.64 3.29
C LYS A 344 12.36 4.20 3.56
N LEU A 345 11.97 3.46 2.52
CA LEU A 345 11.51 2.07 2.64
C LEU A 345 12.62 1.12 3.13
N VAL A 346 13.86 1.32 2.69
CA VAL A 346 15.03 0.59 3.21
C VAL A 346 15.19 0.83 4.71
N CYS A 347 15.19 2.09 5.14
CA CYS A 347 15.32 2.47 6.56
C CYS A 347 14.18 1.90 7.42
N GLU A 348 12.95 1.94 6.93
CA GLU A 348 11.78 1.39 7.61
C GLU A 348 11.74 -0.15 7.60
N GLY A 349 12.54 -0.80 6.75
CA GLY A 349 12.62 -2.26 6.65
C GLY A 349 11.39 -2.87 6.00
N ILE A 350 10.87 -2.23 4.95
CA ILE A 350 9.73 -2.69 4.15
C ILE A 350 10.25 -3.55 3.00
N GLY A 351 9.68 -4.75 2.85
CA GLY A 351 9.96 -5.64 1.72
C GLY A 351 9.07 -5.32 0.50
N ILE A 352 9.51 -5.68 -0.70
CA ILE A 352 8.69 -5.62 -1.92
C ILE A 352 8.50 -7.03 -2.50
N GLU A 353 7.25 -7.44 -2.68
CA GLU A 353 6.86 -8.62 -3.42
C GLU A 353 6.78 -8.26 -4.91
N THR A 354 7.59 -8.90 -5.74
CA THR A 354 7.61 -8.67 -7.19
C THR A 354 7.16 -9.91 -7.94
N ASN A 355 6.47 -9.71 -9.07
CA ASN A 355 5.81 -10.77 -9.82
C ASN A 355 6.15 -10.62 -11.31
N PRO A 356 7.34 -11.05 -11.76
CA PRO A 356 7.87 -10.72 -13.09
C PRO A 356 6.88 -10.91 -14.24
N SER A 357 6.26 -12.09 -14.38
CA SER A 357 5.31 -12.36 -15.48
C SER A 357 4.05 -11.50 -15.40
N SER A 358 3.47 -11.35 -14.21
CA SER A 358 2.29 -10.51 -13.97
C SER A 358 2.58 -9.04 -14.28
N ASN A 359 3.69 -8.52 -13.77
CA ASN A 359 4.13 -7.14 -13.96
C ASN A 359 4.43 -6.82 -15.44
N TYR A 360 4.93 -7.79 -16.20
CA TYR A 360 5.10 -7.66 -17.64
C TYR A 360 3.76 -7.57 -18.39
N LEU A 361 2.78 -8.38 -18.01
CA LEU A 361 1.49 -8.46 -18.71
C LEU A 361 0.56 -7.28 -18.42
N ILE A 362 0.64 -6.70 -17.22
CA ILE A 362 -0.28 -5.65 -16.74
C ILE A 362 0.39 -4.26 -16.80
N GLY A 363 1.72 -4.20 -16.83
CA GLY A 363 2.47 -2.96 -16.69
C GLY A 363 2.90 -2.27 -17.98
N THR A 364 3.71 -1.22 -17.81
CA THR A 364 4.40 -0.50 -18.90
C THR A 364 5.75 -1.12 -19.27
N ILE A 365 6.10 -2.25 -18.65
CA ILE A 365 7.35 -2.97 -18.83
C ILE A 365 7.29 -3.71 -20.17
N LYS A 366 8.22 -3.40 -21.09
CA LYS A 366 8.26 -4.04 -22.41
C LYS A 366 9.26 -5.17 -22.49
N LYS A 367 10.20 -5.22 -21.53
CA LYS A 367 11.19 -6.28 -21.41
C LYS A 367 11.45 -6.59 -19.94
N TYR A 368 11.68 -7.87 -19.63
CA TYR A 368 12.02 -8.30 -18.27
C TYR A 368 13.32 -7.68 -17.72
N GLU A 369 14.27 -7.28 -18.57
CA GLU A 369 15.49 -6.56 -18.15
C GLU A 369 15.21 -5.11 -17.68
N GLU A 370 14.02 -4.58 -17.97
CA GLU A 370 13.54 -3.27 -17.49
C GLU A 370 12.75 -3.42 -16.18
N HIS A 371 12.64 -4.63 -15.64
CA HIS A 371 11.79 -4.91 -14.49
C HIS A 371 12.27 -4.14 -13.24
N PRO A 372 11.36 -3.45 -12.50
CA PRO A 372 11.68 -2.65 -11.32
C PRO A 372 12.52 -3.33 -10.23
N ILE A 373 12.43 -4.66 -10.11
CA ILE A 373 13.24 -5.45 -9.17
C ILE A 373 14.76 -5.15 -9.28
N ILE A 374 15.27 -4.90 -10.48
CA ILE A 374 16.70 -4.60 -10.70
C ILE A 374 17.06 -3.21 -10.15
N ARG A 375 16.10 -2.28 -10.15
CA ARG A 375 16.24 -0.97 -9.51
C ARG A 375 16.08 -1.06 -8.00
N PHE A 376 15.15 -1.86 -7.51
CA PHE A 376 14.95 -2.07 -6.08
C PHE A 376 16.15 -2.75 -5.42
N ASN A 377 16.78 -3.71 -6.11
CA ASN A 377 17.97 -4.39 -5.61
C ASN A 377 18.87 -4.90 -6.74
N GLY A 378 19.93 -4.14 -7.03
CA GLY A 378 20.94 -4.49 -8.03
C GLY A 378 22.29 -4.94 -7.46
N ARG A 379 22.40 -5.23 -6.15
CA ARG A 379 23.69 -5.38 -5.41
C ARG A 379 24.71 -6.34 -6.03
N LYS A 380 24.23 -7.36 -6.72
CA LYS A 380 25.05 -8.42 -7.34
C LYS A 380 25.24 -8.23 -8.84
N LEU A 381 24.59 -7.23 -9.43
CA LEU A 381 24.60 -6.96 -10.87
C LEU A 381 25.35 -5.67 -11.21
N LYS A 382 25.46 -4.74 -10.25
CA LYS A 382 26.11 -3.44 -10.40
C LYS A 382 26.48 -2.86 -9.06
N GLU A 383 27.35 -1.87 -9.08
CA GLU A 383 27.57 -1.01 -7.92
C GLU A 383 26.28 -0.29 -7.54
N VAL A 384 25.99 -0.27 -6.24
CA VAL A 384 24.82 0.41 -5.68
C VAL A 384 25.23 1.25 -4.49
N GLU A 385 24.59 2.41 -4.35
CA GLU A 385 24.79 3.27 -3.20
C GLU A 385 24.34 2.58 -1.91
N SER A 386 25.02 2.90 -0.81
CA SER A 386 24.61 2.43 0.52
C SER A 386 23.17 2.85 0.83
N ASN A 387 22.42 1.97 1.49
CA ASN A 387 21.02 2.18 1.90
C ASN A 387 20.02 2.43 0.76
N THR A 388 20.31 1.95 -0.46
CA THR A 388 19.37 2.04 -1.61
C THR A 388 18.83 0.69 -2.09
N SER A 389 19.20 -0.41 -1.43
CA SER A 389 18.77 -1.76 -1.82
C SER A 389 17.67 -2.27 -0.91
N LEU A 390 16.47 -2.45 -1.49
CA LEU A 390 15.30 -2.97 -0.80
C LEU A 390 15.38 -4.49 -0.65
N SER A 391 14.74 -5.02 0.40
CA SER A 391 14.47 -6.46 0.47
C SER A 391 13.40 -6.79 -0.56
N VAL A 392 13.70 -7.70 -1.49
CA VAL A 392 12.81 -8.07 -2.59
C VAL A 392 12.58 -9.57 -2.64
N SER A 393 11.44 -9.99 -3.15
CA SER A 393 11.11 -11.39 -3.43
C SER A 393 10.50 -11.52 -4.82
N ILE A 394 10.74 -12.64 -5.50
CA ILE A 394 10.04 -13.04 -6.72
C ILE A 394 8.93 -14.01 -6.33
N ASN A 395 7.71 -13.77 -6.80
CA ASN A 395 6.55 -14.66 -6.61
C ASN A 395 5.76 -14.81 -7.92
N THR A 396 4.80 -15.73 -7.92
CA THR A 396 3.99 -16.08 -9.11
C THR A 396 2.73 -15.25 -9.28
N ASP A 397 2.40 -14.39 -8.31
CA ASP A 397 1.09 -13.74 -8.21
C ASP A 397 -0.06 -14.77 -8.22
N ASP A 398 -0.94 -14.74 -9.23
CA ASP A 398 -2.00 -15.73 -9.45
C ASP A 398 -1.57 -16.82 -10.45
N GLN A 399 -1.13 -17.97 -9.92
CA GLN A 399 -0.71 -19.13 -10.72
C GLN A 399 -1.80 -19.63 -11.69
N GLY A 400 -3.08 -19.47 -11.34
CA GLY A 400 -4.19 -19.93 -12.18
C GLY A 400 -4.42 -19.02 -13.39
N VAL A 401 -4.01 -17.77 -13.30
CA VAL A 401 -4.14 -16.78 -14.39
C VAL A 401 -2.91 -16.75 -15.28
N PHE A 402 -1.72 -16.84 -14.68
CA PHE A 402 -0.45 -16.67 -15.40
C PHE A 402 0.23 -17.96 -15.86
N ASP A 403 -0.34 -19.13 -15.51
CA ASP A 403 0.18 -20.47 -15.86
C ASP A 403 1.71 -20.58 -15.66
N THR A 404 2.17 -20.15 -14.48
CA THR A 404 3.59 -20.05 -14.13
C THR A 404 3.91 -20.75 -12.81
N LEU A 405 5.18 -21.12 -12.68
CA LEU A 405 5.76 -21.71 -11.48
C LEU A 405 6.81 -20.77 -10.91
N LEU A 406 7.10 -20.88 -9.62
CA LEU A 406 8.07 -20.01 -8.97
C LEU A 406 9.44 -20.13 -9.65
N GLU A 407 9.86 -21.34 -10.00
CA GLU A 407 11.11 -21.61 -10.71
C GLU A 407 11.15 -20.93 -12.08
N ASN A 408 10.01 -20.84 -12.77
CA ASN A 408 9.90 -20.15 -14.05
C ASN A 408 10.08 -18.64 -13.88
N GLU A 409 9.52 -18.03 -12.84
CA GLU A 409 9.70 -16.59 -12.56
C GLU A 409 11.19 -16.23 -12.35
N TYR A 410 11.92 -17.05 -11.59
CA TYR A 410 13.37 -16.87 -11.43
C TYR A 410 14.12 -17.12 -12.76
N ALA A 411 13.75 -18.15 -13.52
CA ALA A 411 14.38 -18.47 -14.80
C ALA A 411 14.16 -17.37 -15.85
N LEU A 412 12.97 -16.76 -15.87
CA LEU A 412 12.62 -15.62 -16.73
C LEU A 412 13.56 -14.44 -16.46
N MET A 413 13.73 -14.07 -15.20
CA MET A 413 14.64 -12.98 -14.83
C MET A 413 16.10 -13.31 -15.18
N ALA A 414 16.57 -14.53 -14.87
CA ALA A 414 17.93 -14.95 -15.21
C ALA A 414 18.19 -14.91 -16.74
N LEU A 415 17.24 -15.39 -17.53
CA LEU A 415 17.33 -15.39 -19.00
C LEU A 415 17.28 -13.98 -19.57
N ALA A 416 16.45 -13.11 -19.01
CA ALA A 416 16.36 -11.71 -19.39
C ALA A 416 17.69 -11.00 -19.16
N LEU A 417 18.27 -11.13 -17.96
CA LEU A 417 19.58 -10.56 -17.63
C LEU A 417 20.69 -11.09 -18.55
N LYS A 418 20.68 -12.40 -18.85
CA LYS A 418 21.66 -13.00 -19.78
C LYS A 418 21.55 -12.46 -21.22
N LYS A 419 20.35 -12.06 -21.63
CA LYS A 419 20.08 -11.51 -22.97
C LYS A 419 20.24 -10.00 -23.04
N ALA A 420 20.36 -9.32 -21.89
CA ALA A 420 20.50 -7.88 -21.82
C ALA A 420 21.79 -7.43 -22.49
N LYS A 421 21.65 -6.49 -23.42
CA LYS A 421 22.75 -5.93 -24.20
C LYS A 421 22.76 -4.41 -24.12
N ASP A 422 23.95 -3.84 -24.07
CA ASP A 422 24.15 -2.40 -24.18
C ASP A 422 23.93 -1.90 -25.63
N LYS A 423 24.16 -0.60 -25.86
CA LYS A 423 24.02 0.01 -27.20
C LYS A 423 24.99 -0.56 -28.23
N ASP A 424 26.12 -1.11 -27.77
CA ASP A 424 27.18 -1.67 -28.59
C ASP A 424 27.06 -3.21 -28.73
N SER A 425 25.92 -3.78 -28.32
CA SER A 425 25.59 -5.20 -28.37
C SER A 425 26.42 -6.11 -27.46
N ASN A 426 27.13 -5.54 -26.48
CA ASN A 426 27.86 -6.30 -25.47
C ASN A 426 26.92 -6.73 -24.34
N PRO A 427 27.15 -7.89 -23.70
CA PRO A 427 26.41 -8.29 -22.50
C PRO A 427 26.52 -7.22 -21.40
N VAL A 428 25.39 -6.89 -20.77
CA VAL A 428 25.37 -5.89 -19.68
C VAL A 428 25.87 -6.48 -18.36
N TYR A 429 25.65 -7.77 -18.15
CA TYR A 429 25.93 -8.45 -16.87
C TYR A 429 26.78 -9.70 -17.09
N ASP A 430 27.71 -9.94 -16.16
CA ASP A 430 28.46 -11.18 -16.11
C ASP A 430 27.60 -12.36 -15.67
N LEU A 431 27.90 -13.55 -16.20
CA LEU A 431 27.08 -14.74 -15.95
C LEU A 431 27.09 -15.16 -14.47
N GLU A 432 28.24 -15.05 -13.80
CA GLU A 432 28.39 -15.38 -12.37
C GLU A 432 27.57 -14.42 -11.50
N ASP A 433 27.63 -13.13 -11.80
CA ASP A 433 26.86 -12.06 -11.14
C ASP A 433 25.35 -12.29 -11.24
N ILE A 434 24.86 -12.73 -12.40
CA ILE A 434 23.44 -13.10 -12.59
C ILE A 434 23.04 -14.23 -11.63
N TYR A 435 23.84 -15.30 -11.55
CA TYR A 435 23.53 -16.42 -10.67
C TYR A 435 23.63 -16.05 -9.18
N GLU A 436 24.63 -15.26 -8.80
CA GLU A 436 24.72 -14.73 -7.44
C GLU A 436 23.53 -13.85 -7.08
N TRP A 437 23.06 -13.00 -8.02
CA TRP A 437 21.90 -12.16 -7.83
C TRP A 437 20.62 -12.97 -7.65
N VAL A 438 20.40 -13.98 -8.49
CA VAL A 438 19.25 -14.88 -8.41
C VAL A 438 19.19 -15.58 -7.04
N ASP A 439 20.31 -16.14 -6.58
CA ASP A 439 20.37 -16.77 -5.25
C ASP A 439 20.19 -15.75 -4.11
N TYR A 440 20.74 -14.54 -4.26
CA TYR A 440 20.58 -13.47 -3.30
C TYR A 440 19.12 -13.04 -3.14
N VAL A 441 18.39 -12.87 -4.25
CA VAL A 441 16.94 -12.60 -4.24
C VAL A 441 16.15 -13.76 -3.65
N ARG A 442 16.51 -15.01 -3.98
CA ARG A 442 15.89 -16.22 -3.42
C ARG A 442 16.01 -16.27 -1.89
N ARG A 443 17.18 -15.95 -1.34
CA ARG A 443 17.40 -15.88 0.11
C ARG A 443 16.54 -14.81 0.78
N MET A 444 16.48 -13.61 0.20
CA MET A 444 15.58 -12.55 0.70
C MET A 444 14.11 -12.98 0.65
N GLY A 445 13.69 -13.68 -0.41
CA GLY A 445 12.33 -14.23 -0.50
C GLY A 445 12.00 -15.21 0.64
N ILE A 446 12.95 -16.05 1.05
CA ILE A 446 12.80 -16.96 2.20
C ILE A 446 12.68 -16.18 3.52
N GLU A 447 13.48 -15.12 3.69
CA GLU A 447 13.42 -14.26 4.88
C GLU A 447 12.10 -13.48 4.99
N GLN A 448 11.42 -13.24 3.87
CA GLN A 448 10.13 -12.55 3.80
C GLN A 448 8.91 -13.44 4.07
N VAL A 449 9.09 -14.75 4.30
CA VAL A 449 7.98 -15.67 4.60
C VAL A 449 7.34 -15.28 5.93
N PHE A 450 6.01 -15.27 5.99
CA PHE A 450 5.29 -15.07 7.24
C PHE A 450 5.41 -16.31 8.15
N VAL A 451 6.30 -16.24 9.13
CA VAL A 451 6.58 -17.31 10.12
C VAL A 451 5.62 -17.28 11.30
#